data_AF-A0A3M1IIJ1-F1
#
_entry.id   AF-A0A3M1IIJ1-F1
#
_cell.length_a   1.000
_cell.length_b   1.000
_cell.length_c   1.000
_cell.angle_alpha   90.00
_cell.angle_beta   90.00
_cell.angle_gamma   90.00
#
_symmetry.space_group_name_H-M   'P 1'
#
loop_
_entity.id
_entity.type
_entity.pdbx_description
1 polymer ?
#
loop_
_entity_poly.entity_id
_entity_poly.type
_entity_poly.pdbx_seq_one_letter_code
_entity_poly.pdbx_strand_id
1 'polypeptide(L)'
;MTRISALLILLVAACAQAAQNKPNILFIAVDDLRPELGCYGSPIVISPNLDALARDGLLFDRAYCQEAICCPSRTSLMTGARPETVGVIENYTYFRDVSPDIITLPQHFRAHG
;
A
#
# COMPACT_ATOMS: atom_id res chain seq x y z
N MET A 1 -13.70 46.90 -5.03
CA MET A 1 -13.20 46.18 -3.84
C MET A 1 -14.02 44.91 -3.55
N THR A 2 -15.36 44.96 -3.58
CA THR A 2 -16.25 43.81 -3.32
C THR A 2 -16.10 42.62 -4.29
N ARG A 3 -15.79 42.86 -5.58
CA ARG A 3 -15.61 41.79 -6.58
C ARG A 3 -14.32 40.97 -6.41
N ILE A 4 -13.25 41.59 -5.91
CA ILE A 4 -11.96 40.93 -5.66
C ILE A 4 -12.06 40.02 -4.42
N SER A 5 -12.72 40.50 -3.37
CA SER A 5 -13.00 39.71 -2.17
C SER A 5 -13.89 38.50 -2.45
N ALA A 6 -14.92 38.65 -3.29
CA ALA A 6 -15.78 37.53 -3.69
C ALA A 6 -15.02 36.46 -4.50
N LEU A 7 -14.11 36.88 -5.39
CA LEU A 7 -13.29 35.97 -6.19
C LEU A 7 -12.28 35.19 -5.32
N LEU A 8 -11.67 35.86 -4.33
CA LEU A 8 -10.79 35.24 -3.34
C LEU A 8 -11.52 34.21 -2.48
N ILE A 9 -12.75 34.50 -2.05
CA ILE A 9 -13.58 33.56 -1.28
C ILE A 9 -13.93 32.31 -2.11
N LEU A 10 -14.27 32.48 -3.39
CA LEU A 10 -14.56 31.37 -4.31
C LEU A 10 -13.33 30.48 -4.57
N LEU A 11 -12.14 31.07 -4.72
CA LEU A 11 -10.89 30.34 -4.89
C LEU A 11 -10.53 29.50 -3.65
N VAL A 12 -10.71 30.04 -2.45
CA VAL A 12 -10.46 29.31 -1.19
C VAL A 12 -11.44 28.15 -1.03
N ALA A 13 -12.72 28.34 -1.36
CA ALA A 13 -13.72 27.27 -1.30
C ALA A 13 -13.44 26.13 -2.30
N ALA A 14 -12.96 26.45 -3.51
CA ALA A 14 -12.62 25.44 -4.52
C ALA A 14 -11.41 24.58 -4.10
N CYS A 15 -10.38 25.18 -3.49
CA CYS A 15 -9.24 24.43 -2.93
C CYS A 15 -9.66 23.52 -1.76
N ALA A 16 -10.59 23.96 -0.91
CA ALA A 16 -11.10 23.15 0.19
C ALA A 16 -11.89 21.92 -0.30
N GLN A 17 -12.64 22.05 -1.40
CA GLN A 17 -13.39 20.94 -1.99
C GLN A 17 -12.48 19.91 -2.67
N ALA A 18 -11.39 20.35 -3.31
CA ALA A 18 -10.41 19.44 -3.92
C ALA A 18 -9.72 18.54 -2.87
N ALA A 19 -9.64 18.98 -1.61
CA ALA A 19 -9.06 18.20 -0.52
C ALA A 19 -9.97 17.06 0.02
N GLN A 20 -11.23 16.94 -0.46
CA GLN A 20 -12.20 15.96 0.06
C GLN A 20 -12.24 14.63 -0.71
N ASN A 21 -11.58 14.51 -1.86
CA ASN A 21 -11.63 13.28 -2.65
C ASN A 21 -10.57 12.28 -2.17
N LYS A 22 -10.95 11.40 -1.23
CA LYS A 22 -10.11 10.28 -0.81
C LYS A 22 -10.08 9.22 -1.93
N PRO A 23 -8.90 8.80 -2.39
CA PRO A 23 -8.82 7.75 -3.41
C PRO A 23 -9.20 6.39 -2.80
N ASN A 24 -9.80 5.54 -3.62
CA ASN A 24 -9.90 4.11 -3.27
C ASN A 24 -8.52 3.48 -3.39
N ILE A 25 -8.19 2.56 -2.47
CA ILE A 25 -6.93 1.83 -2.47
C ILE A 25 -7.20 0.36 -2.82
N LEU A 26 -6.63 -0.11 -3.93
CA LEU A 26 -6.60 -1.52 -4.31
C LEU A 26 -5.20 -2.07 -4.01
N PHE A 27 -5.10 -2.94 -3.01
CA PHE A 27 -3.86 -3.64 -2.68
C PHE A 27 -3.89 -5.06 -3.25
N ILE A 28 -2.94 -5.37 -4.12
CA ILE A 28 -2.79 -6.69 -4.76
C ILE A 28 -1.53 -7.35 -4.21
N ALA A 29 -1.69 -8.47 -3.50
CA ALA A 29 -0.60 -9.32 -3.05
C ALA A 29 -0.63 -10.65 -3.80
N VAL A 30 0.50 -11.07 -4.34
CA VAL A 30 0.65 -12.35 -5.03
C VAL A 30 1.55 -13.25 -4.18
N ASP A 31 1.11 -14.50 -3.96
CA ASP A 31 1.85 -15.47 -3.16
C ASP A 31 3.06 -16.02 -3.93
N ASP A 32 4.22 -16.06 -3.28
CA ASP A 32 5.50 -16.60 -3.79
C ASP A 32 5.98 -16.03 -5.15
N LEU A 33 5.47 -14.88 -5.59
CA LEU A 33 5.88 -14.25 -6.84
C LEU A 33 7.21 -13.51 -6.68
N ARG A 34 8.25 -14.03 -7.32
CA ARG A 34 9.50 -13.29 -7.59
C ARG A 34 9.29 -12.30 -8.76
N PRO A 35 10.16 -11.28 -8.98
CA PRO A 35 10.02 -10.30 -10.07
C PRO A 35 10.37 -10.87 -11.45
N GLU A 36 9.79 -12.01 -11.81
CA GLU A 36 9.90 -12.64 -13.12
C GLU A 36 8.74 -12.17 -14.01
N LEU A 37 8.74 -10.89 -14.37
CA LEU A 37 7.70 -10.25 -15.18
C LEU A 37 8.34 -9.47 -16.35
N GLY A 38 7.57 -9.19 -17.40
CA GLY A 38 8.01 -8.40 -18.55
C GLY A 38 8.51 -7.01 -18.14
N CYS A 39 7.81 -6.32 -17.23
CA CYS A 39 8.23 -5.02 -16.69
C CYS A 39 9.54 -5.07 -15.87
N TYR A 40 9.97 -6.25 -15.43
CA TYR A 40 11.26 -6.49 -14.77
C TYR A 40 12.31 -7.10 -15.72
N GLY A 41 12.00 -7.26 -17.01
CA GLY A 41 12.92 -7.74 -18.04
C GLY A 41 12.92 -9.26 -18.26
N SER A 42 11.92 -9.99 -17.77
CA SER A 42 11.82 -11.43 -18.07
C SER A 42 11.67 -11.68 -19.58
N PRO A 43 12.49 -12.54 -20.20
CA PRO A 43 12.39 -12.85 -21.62
C PRO A 43 11.36 -13.96 -21.94
N ILE A 44 10.76 -14.58 -20.91
CA ILE A 44 9.92 -15.78 -21.06
C ILE A 44 8.49 -15.53 -20.55
N VAL A 45 8.32 -14.77 -19.46
CA VAL A 45 7.01 -14.57 -18.85
C VAL A 45 6.16 -13.57 -19.65
N ILE A 46 4.92 -13.97 -19.94
CA ILE A 46 3.92 -13.14 -20.61
C ILE A 46 3.01 -12.52 -19.53
N SER A 47 3.25 -11.25 -19.18
CA SER A 47 2.55 -10.53 -18.10
C SER A 47 1.89 -9.20 -18.52
N PRO A 48 1.14 -9.14 -19.63
CA PRO A 48 0.75 -7.88 -20.28
C PRO A 48 -0.06 -6.94 -19.38
N ASN A 49 -0.87 -7.46 -18.46
CA ASN A 49 -1.67 -6.65 -17.53
C ASN A 49 -0.82 -6.01 -16.43
N LEU A 50 0.17 -6.74 -15.89
CA LEU A 50 1.10 -6.21 -14.89
C LEU A 50 2.11 -5.25 -15.53
N ASP A 51 2.50 -5.52 -16.77
CA ASP A 51 3.38 -4.63 -17.55
C ASP A 51 2.67 -3.31 -17.88
N ALA A 52 1.38 -3.37 -18.21
CA ALA A 52 0.56 -2.18 -18.40
C ALA A 52 0.41 -1.37 -17.10
N LEU A 53 0.15 -2.04 -15.98
CA LEU A 53 0.07 -1.39 -14.66
C LEU A 53 1.38 -0.70 -14.28
N ALA A 54 2.54 -1.33 -14.56
CA ALA A 54 3.85 -0.75 -14.28
C ALA A 54 4.15 0.49 -15.16
N ARG A 55 3.73 0.49 -16.42
CA ARG A 55 3.90 1.63 -17.34
C ARG A 55 3.08 2.84 -16.91
N ASP A 56 1.88 2.62 -16.39
CA ASP A 56 0.97 3.69 -15.99
C ASP A 56 1.22 4.15 -14.53
N GLY A 57 2.20 3.55 -13.84
CA GLY A 57 2.52 3.80 -12.44
C GLY A 57 4.01 4.01 -12.17
N LEU A 58 4.41 3.75 -10.92
CA LEU A 58 5.81 3.77 -10.47
C LEU A 58 6.27 2.35 -10.16
N LEU A 59 7.31 1.89 -10.85
CA LEU A 59 7.93 0.59 -10.63
C LEU A 59 9.17 0.71 -9.74
N PHE A 60 9.26 -0.10 -8.69
CA PHE A 60 10.45 -0.19 -7.85
C PHE A 60 11.30 -1.39 -8.27
N ASP A 61 12.56 -1.15 -8.65
CA ASP A 61 13.56 -2.17 -9.00
C ASP A 61 14.19 -2.83 -7.77
N ARG A 62 14.08 -2.18 -6.60
CA ARG A 62 14.70 -2.59 -5.34
C ARG A 62 13.71 -2.60 -4.18
N ALA A 63 12.71 -3.49 -4.27
CA ALA A 63 11.76 -3.76 -3.19
C ALA A 63 12.04 -5.12 -2.53
N TYR A 64 12.13 -5.16 -1.20
CA TYR A 64 12.45 -6.37 -0.44
C TYR A 64 11.44 -6.56 0.71
N CYS A 65 11.05 -7.82 0.95
CA CYS A 65 10.33 -8.19 2.17
C CYS A 65 11.29 -8.24 3.37
N GLN A 66 10.74 -8.16 4.59
CA GLN A 66 11.53 -8.21 5.82
C GLN A 66 11.96 -9.65 6.16
N GLU A 67 11.16 -10.63 5.77
CA GLU A 67 11.42 -12.05 5.95
C GLU A 67 10.77 -12.85 4.81
N ALA A 68 11.50 -13.81 4.24
CA ALA A 68 11.06 -14.58 3.06
C ALA A 68 10.15 -15.77 3.46
N ILE A 69 9.19 -15.51 4.35
CA ILE A 69 8.19 -16.47 4.85
C ILE A 69 6.82 -15.78 4.87
N CYS A 70 5.76 -16.49 4.46
CA CYS A 70 4.42 -15.95 4.25
C CYS A 70 3.86 -15.16 5.45
N CYS A 71 3.64 -15.78 6.62
CA CYS A 71 3.02 -15.10 7.77
C CYS A 71 3.87 -13.94 8.33
N PRO A 72 5.19 -14.08 8.54
CA PRO A 72 6.04 -12.98 8.99
C PRO A 72 6.03 -11.78 8.03
N SER A 73 6.19 -12.04 6.73
CA SER A 73 6.16 -11.00 5.68
C SER A 73 4.82 -10.27 5.64
N ARG A 74 3.71 -11.03 5.62
CA ARG A 74 2.35 -10.47 5.57
C ARG A 74 2.02 -9.69 6.83
N THR A 75 2.38 -10.20 8.00
CA THR A 75 2.16 -9.51 9.28
C THR A 75 2.96 -8.23 9.35
N SER A 76 4.24 -8.27 8.96
CA SER A 76 5.11 -7.09 8.89
C SER A 76 4.51 -6.02 7.98
N LEU A 77 4.13 -6.39 6.76
CA LEU A 77 3.52 -5.48 5.79
C LEU A 77 2.19 -4.89 6.28
N MET A 78 1.33 -5.72 6.87
CA MET A 78 0.01 -5.29 7.32
C MET A 78 0.05 -4.45 8.59
N THR A 79 1.13 -4.47 9.37
CA THR A 79 1.24 -3.69 10.61
C THR A 79 2.22 -2.52 10.50
N GLY A 80 3.09 -2.52 9.49
CA GLY A 80 4.17 -1.54 9.35
C GLY A 80 5.33 -1.76 10.34
N ALA A 81 5.33 -2.87 11.08
CA ALA A 81 6.36 -3.22 12.06
C ALA A 81 7.17 -4.43 11.58
N ARG A 82 8.46 -4.51 11.95
CA ARG A 82 9.31 -5.64 11.54
C ARG A 82 8.87 -6.95 12.21
N PRO A 83 9.13 -8.13 11.61
CA PRO A 83 8.77 -9.43 12.18
C PRO A 83 9.14 -9.59 13.67
N GLU A 84 10.35 -9.18 14.04
CA GLU A 84 10.86 -9.21 15.41
C GLU A 84 10.18 -8.22 16.36
N THR A 85 9.61 -7.12 15.83
CA THR A 85 8.81 -6.16 16.62
C THR A 85 7.42 -6.70 16.88
N VAL A 86 6.83 -7.42 15.91
CA VAL A 86 5.50 -8.02 16.07
C VAL A 86 5.56 -9.35 16.84
N GLY A 87 6.71 -10.04 16.81
CA GLY A 87 6.88 -11.37 17.41
C GLY A 87 6.42 -12.52 16.52
N VAL A 88 6.29 -12.31 15.20
CA VAL A 88 5.88 -13.33 14.23
C VAL A 88 7.03 -13.59 13.25
N ILE A 89 7.77 -14.67 13.48
CA ILE A 89 8.94 -15.09 12.69
C ILE A 89 8.76 -16.49 12.04
N GLU A 90 7.55 -17.04 12.12
CA GLU A 90 7.18 -18.37 11.62
C GLU A 90 5.70 -18.40 11.21
N ASN A 91 5.28 -19.48 10.53
CA ASN A 91 3.94 -19.54 9.92
C ASN A 91 2.80 -19.92 10.87
N TYR A 92 3.12 -20.49 12.04
CA TYR A 92 2.10 -21.01 12.98
C TYR A 92 1.80 -20.05 14.14
N THR A 93 2.46 -18.90 14.20
CA THR A 93 2.23 -17.88 15.23
C THR A 93 1.20 -16.87 14.76
N TYR A 94 0.07 -16.78 15.48
CA TYR A 94 -0.95 -15.80 15.18
C TYR A 94 -0.60 -14.45 15.81
N PHE A 95 -0.54 -13.41 14.98
CA PHE A 95 -0.01 -12.10 15.41
C PHE A 95 -0.78 -11.44 16.56
N ARG A 96 -2.08 -11.75 16.74
CA ARG A 96 -2.86 -11.19 17.86
C ARG A 96 -2.55 -11.85 19.20
N ASP A 97 -2.02 -13.07 19.19
CA ASP A 97 -1.63 -13.76 20.43
C ASP A 97 -0.37 -13.11 21.02
N VAL A 98 0.52 -12.61 20.16
CA VAL A 98 1.79 -11.98 20.53
C VAL A 98 1.75 -10.44 20.53
N SER A 99 0.87 -9.84 19.73
CA SER A 99 0.73 -8.40 19.57
C SER A 99 -0.76 -8.02 19.44
N PRO A 100 -1.54 -8.07 20.53
CA PRO A 100 -3.00 -7.93 20.49
C PRO A 100 -3.46 -6.55 20.03
N ASP A 101 -2.73 -5.49 20.37
CA ASP A 101 -3.16 -4.10 20.17
C ASP A 101 -2.59 -3.45 18.91
N ILE A 102 -1.74 -4.15 18.13
CA ILE A 102 -1.12 -3.58 16.94
C ILE A 102 -2.18 -3.27 15.87
N ILE A 103 -2.18 -2.04 15.38
CA ILE A 103 -3.14 -1.62 14.35
C ILE A 103 -2.66 -2.10 13.00
N THR A 104 -3.52 -2.80 12.27
CA THR A 104 -3.24 -3.19 10.90
C THR A 104 -3.68 -2.13 9.91
N LEU A 105 -3.07 -2.11 8.72
CA LEU A 105 -3.44 -1.29 7.57
C LEU A 105 -4.96 -1.35 7.32
N PRO A 106 -5.62 -2.51 7.15
CA PRO A 106 -7.06 -2.54 6.96
C PRO A 106 -7.87 -2.04 8.16
N GLN A 107 -7.39 -2.21 9.40
CA GLN A 107 -8.05 -1.61 10.57
C GLN A 107 -7.97 -0.08 10.55
N HIS A 108 -6.82 0.46 10.15
CA HIS A 108 -6.62 1.90 9.99
C HIS A 108 -7.56 2.47 8.92
N PHE A 109 -7.62 1.86 7.74
CA PHE A 109 -8.57 2.25 6.68
C PHE A 109 -10.02 2.12 7.14
N ARG A 110 -10.40 1.03 7.82
CA ARG A 110 -11.77 0.87 8.34
C ARG A 110 -12.16 1.98 9.32
N ALA A 111 -11.20 2.48 10.12
CA ALA A 111 -11.45 3.55 11.08
C ALA A 111 -11.47 4.95 10.46
N HIS A 112 -10.86 5.15 9.27
CA HIS A 112 -10.62 6.48 8.70
C HIS A 112 -11.15 6.70 7.27
N GLY A 113 -11.61 5.66 6.57
CA GLY A 113 -12.08 5.69 5.18
C GLY A 113 -10.96 5.93 4.19
#